data_AF-A0A1B6LBF4-F1
#
_entry.id   AF-A0A1B6LBF4-F1
#
_cell.length_a   1.000
_cell.length_b   1.000
_cell.length_c   1.000
_cell.angle_alpha   90.00
_cell.angle_beta   90.00
_cell.angle_gamma   90.00
#
_symmetry.space_group_name_H-M   'P 1'
#
loop_
_entity.id
_entity.type
_entity.pdbx_description
1 polymer ?
#
loop_
_entity_poly.entity_id
_entity_poly.type
_entity_poly.pdbx_seq_one_letter_code
_entity_poly.pdbx_strand_id
1 'polypeptide(L)'
;NPSEELPVVNKTILGKHVTKVERREGEVEVTCADGSTYLADHVIITVSLGVLKKHAACMFHPALPAVKTAAINTLGFGAVGKVFILFPNRWWPEDINALYPLFSQT
;
A
#
# COMPACT_ATOMS: atom_id res chain seq x y z
N ASN A 1 18.09 8.18 15.43
CA ASN A 1 17.58 8.17 16.82
C ASN A 1 16.07 7.96 16.74
N PRO A 2 15.48 6.87 17.25
CA PRO A 2 14.03 6.64 17.17
C PRO A 2 13.19 7.72 17.86
N SER A 3 13.83 8.49 18.74
CA SER A 3 13.25 9.62 19.50
C SER A 3 13.23 10.93 18.70
N GLU A 4 13.93 11.00 17.57
CA GLU A 4 13.92 12.18 16.71
C GLU A 4 12.80 12.02 15.67
N GLU A 5 11.93 13.02 15.61
CA GLU A 5 10.84 13.05 14.66
C GLU A 5 11.39 13.07 13.22
N LEU A 6 10.88 12.16 12.37
CA LEU A 6 11.36 12.08 11.01
C LEU A 6 11.06 13.40 10.27
N PRO A 7 11.99 13.93 9.46
CA PRO A 7 11.82 15.21 8.76
C PRO A 7 10.59 15.31 7.83
N VAL A 8 9.91 14.20 7.58
CA VAL A 8 8.75 14.09 6.69
C VAL A 8 7.41 14.13 7.42
N VAL A 9 7.36 14.00 8.76
CA VAL A 9 6.10 13.92 9.50
C VAL A 9 5.27 15.18 9.30
N ASN A 10 5.89 16.36 9.42
CA ASN A 10 5.24 17.66 9.19
C ASN A 10 4.79 17.91 7.74
N LYS A 11 5.24 17.05 6.81
CA LYS A 11 4.85 17.09 5.38
C LYS A 11 3.92 15.94 4.99
N THR A 12 3.58 15.07 5.94
CA THR A 12 2.71 13.91 5.71
C THR A 12 1.26 14.30 6.00
N ILE A 13 0.41 14.23 4.97
CA ILE A 13 -1.00 14.61 5.07
C ILE A 13 -1.85 13.34 5.06
N LEU A 14 -2.47 13.03 6.19
CA LEU A 14 -3.36 11.86 6.34
C LEU A 14 -4.79 12.16 5.88
N GLY A 15 -5.59 11.11 5.70
CA GLY A 15 -6.99 11.24 5.23
C GLY A 15 -7.11 11.61 3.74
N LYS A 16 -5.99 11.65 3.00
CA LYS A 16 -5.94 12.00 1.58
C LYS A 16 -5.94 10.74 0.72
N HIS A 17 -7.13 10.31 0.30
CA HIS A 17 -7.28 9.23 -0.65
C HIS A 17 -7.15 9.76 -2.09
N VAL A 18 -6.01 9.52 -2.71
CA VAL A 18 -5.75 9.90 -4.10
C VAL A 18 -6.62 9.09 -5.07
N THR A 19 -7.37 9.77 -5.94
CA THR A 19 -8.27 9.16 -6.93
C THR A 19 -7.80 9.35 -8.36
N LYS A 20 -7.05 10.42 -8.66
CA LYS A 20 -6.54 10.72 -10.00
C LYS A 20 -5.14 11.32 -9.93
N VAL A 21 -4.29 10.92 -10.87
CA VAL A 21 -2.95 11.46 -11.10
C VAL A 21 -2.86 11.85 -12.57
N GLU A 22 -2.77 13.15 -12.83
CA GLU A 22 -2.80 13.72 -14.17
C GLU A 22 -1.48 14.43 -14.47
N ARG A 23 -0.78 13.99 -15.51
CA ARG A 23 0.42 14.66 -16.00
C ARG A 23 0.03 15.71 -17.04
N ARG A 24 0.47 16.94 -16.81
CA ARG A 24 0.33 18.08 -17.73
C ARG A 24 1.71 18.50 -18.24
N GLU A 25 1.77 19.49 -19.12
CA GLU A 25 3.06 20.04 -19.57
C GLU A 25 3.80 20.67 -18.38
N GLY A 26 4.88 20.04 -17.94
CA GLY A 26 5.76 20.54 -16.88
C GLY A 26 5.40 20.15 -15.44
N GLU A 27 4.18 19.66 -15.18
CA GLU A 27 3.72 19.35 -13.82
C GLU A 27 2.81 18.10 -13.75
N VAL A 28 2.53 17.65 -12.53
CA VAL A 28 1.59 16.58 -12.21
C VAL A 28 0.58 17.10 -11.19
N GLU A 29 -0.70 16.95 -11.51
CA GLU A 29 -1.82 17.23 -10.62
C GLU A 29 -2.34 15.93 -9.98
N VAL A 30 -2.44 15.94 -8.65
CA VAL A 30 -2.97 14.83 -7.86
C VAL A 30 -4.29 15.24 -7.25
N THR A 31 -5.37 14.58 -7.66
CA THR A 31 -6.73 14.80 -7.12
C THR A 31 -7.06 13.76 -6.06
N CYS A 32 -7.62 14.21 -4.94
CA CYS A 32 -8.09 13.36 -3.86
C CYS A 32 -9.62 13.25 -3.84
N ALA A 33 -10.14 12.21 -3.20
CA ALA A 33 -11.58 11.94 -3.07
C ALA A 33 -12.36 13.05 -2.36
N ASP A 34 -11.69 13.84 -1.52
CA ASP A 34 -12.27 14.98 -0.81
C ASP A 34 -12.29 16.27 -1.65
N GLY A 35 -11.91 16.20 -2.93
CA GLY A 35 -11.82 17.32 -3.84
C GLY A 35 -10.53 18.15 -3.73
N SER A 36 -9.63 17.84 -2.77
CA SER A 36 -8.35 18.53 -2.69
C SER A 36 -7.42 18.12 -3.84
N THR A 37 -6.62 19.09 -4.30
CA THR A 37 -5.65 18.92 -5.39
C THR A 37 -4.26 19.34 -4.94
N TYR A 38 -3.24 18.68 -5.48
CA TYR A 38 -1.83 18.99 -5.21
C TYR A 38 -1.06 19.02 -6.53
N LEU A 39 -0.23 20.04 -6.71
CA LEU A 39 0.65 20.19 -7.86
C LEU A 39 2.10 19.87 -7.45
N ALA A 40 2.81 19.15 -8.31
CA ALA A 40 4.22 18.84 -8.13
C ALA A 40 4.91 18.64 -9.48
N ASP A 41 6.22 18.87 -9.54
CA ASP A 41 7.02 18.57 -10.73
C ASP A 41 7.06 17.05 -11.01
N HIS A 42 7.05 16.24 -9.94
CA HIS A 42 7.16 14.79 -10.00
C HIS A 42 6.34 14.12 -8.90
N VAL A 43 5.84 12.91 -9.18
CA VAL A 43 5.08 12.09 -8.22
C VAL A 43 5.66 10.68 -8.17
N ILE A 44 5.90 10.18 -6.96
CA ILE A 44 6.28 8.78 -6.70
C ILE A 44 5.05 8.07 -6.13
N ILE A 45 4.67 6.97 -6.76
CA ILE A 45 3.52 6.16 -6.34
C ILE A 45 4.01 4.92 -5.60
N THR A 46 3.59 4.79 -4.34
CA THR A 46 3.98 3.68 -3.44
C THR A 46 2.77 2.87 -2.95
N VAL A 47 1.62 2.99 -3.62
CA VAL A 47 0.44 2.18 -3.29
C VAL A 47 0.69 0.69 -3.56
N SER A 48 -0.04 -0.18 -2.88
CA SER A 48 0.12 -1.63 -3.04
C SER A 48 -0.25 -2.10 -4.46
N LEU A 49 0.29 -3.26 -4.86
CA LEU A 49 -0.05 -3.87 -6.15
C LEU A 49 -1.56 -4.16 -6.28
N GLY A 50 -2.24 -4.52 -5.19
CA GLY A 50 -3.69 -4.73 -5.18
C GLY A 50 -4.48 -3.45 -5.50
N VAL A 51 -4.02 -2.29 -5.00
CA VAL A 51 -4.60 -0.98 -5.36
C VAL A 51 -4.35 -0.68 -6.84
N LEU A 52 -3.13 -0.91 -7.34
CA LEU A 52 -2.82 -0.72 -8.77
C LEU A 52 -3.69 -1.59 -9.67
N LYS A 53 -3.85 -2.88 -9.37
CA LYS A 53 -4.72 -3.78 -10.14
C LYS A 53 -6.16 -3.30 -10.19
N LYS A 54 -6.68 -2.75 -9.08
CA LYS A 54 -8.07 -2.29 -8.99
C LYS A 54 -8.30 -0.94 -9.67
N HIS A 55 -7.32 -0.03 -9.62
CA HIS A 55 -7.55 1.38 -9.95
C HIS A 55 -6.68 1.94 -11.08
N ALA A 56 -5.58 1.30 -11.48
CA ALA A 56 -4.63 1.89 -12.44
C ALA A 56 -5.27 2.20 -13.81
N ALA A 57 -6.32 1.49 -14.19
CA ALA A 57 -7.05 1.73 -15.45
C ALA A 57 -7.72 3.11 -15.52
N CYS A 58 -8.11 3.70 -14.39
CA CYS A 58 -8.78 5.00 -14.33
C CYS A 58 -8.02 6.05 -13.50
N MET A 59 -7.03 5.64 -12.70
CA MET A 59 -6.28 6.53 -11.81
C MET A 59 -5.28 7.43 -12.55
N PHE A 60 -4.69 6.97 -13.65
CA PHE A 60 -3.61 7.68 -14.34
C PHE A 60 -4.07 8.33 -15.64
N HIS A 61 -3.73 9.60 -15.82
CA HIS A 61 -3.93 10.33 -17.06
C HIS A 61 -2.63 11.04 -17.50
N PRO A 62 -2.05 10.76 -18.68
CA PRO A 62 -2.47 9.71 -19.60
C PRO A 62 -2.34 8.31 -18.97
N ALA A 63 -3.04 7.34 -19.55
CA ALA A 63 -3.01 5.95 -19.09
C ALA A 63 -1.57 5.41 -19.09
N LEU A 64 -1.29 4.48 -18.16
CA LEU A 64 0.02 3.84 -18.10
C LEU A 64 0.33 3.08 -19.40
N PRO A 65 1.60 3.07 -19.86
CA PRO A 65 2.01 2.29 -21.03
C PRO A 65 1.64 0.81 -20.87
N ALA A 66 1.32 0.15 -21.99
CA ALA A 66 0.85 -1.24 -22.02
C ALA A 66 1.77 -2.21 -21.24
N VAL A 67 3.08 -2.02 -21.31
CA VAL A 67 4.08 -2.84 -20.58
C VAL A 67 3.87 -2.76 -19.07
N LYS A 68 3.59 -1.58 -18.51
CA LYS A 68 3.34 -1.39 -17.07
C LYS A 68 2.00 -2.00 -16.68
N THR A 69 0.96 -1.78 -17.48
CA THR A 69 -0.38 -2.35 -17.23
C THR A 69 -0.35 -3.89 -17.29
N ALA A 70 0.39 -4.47 -18.23
CA ALA A 70 0.61 -5.91 -18.30
C ALA A 70 1.30 -6.45 -17.05
N ALA A 71 2.38 -5.81 -16.60
CA ALA A 71 3.08 -6.20 -15.37
C ALA A 71 2.18 -6.12 -14.12
N ILE A 72 1.38 -5.06 -13.99
CA ILE A 72 0.40 -4.93 -12.91
C ILE A 72 -0.59 -6.10 -12.93
N ASN A 73 -1.04 -6.52 -14.11
CA ASN A 73 -2.04 -7.59 -14.26
C ASN A 73 -1.45 -8.99 -14.02
N THR A 74 -0.21 -9.25 -14.44
CA THR A 74 0.41 -10.59 -14.35
C THR A 74 0.99 -10.91 -12.98
N LEU A 75 1.53 -9.92 -12.26
CA LEU A 75 2.13 -10.16 -10.94
C LEU A 75 1.06 -10.54 -9.91
N GLY A 76 1.28 -11.62 -9.16
CA GLY A 76 0.44 -11.99 -8.02
C GLY A 76 0.75 -11.16 -6.77
N PHE A 77 -0.22 -11.03 -5.87
CA PHE A 77 0.01 -10.53 -4.51
C PHE A 77 -0.72 -11.43 -3.51
N GLY A 78 -0.05 -11.73 -2.39
CA GLY A 78 -0.61 -12.56 -1.33
C GLY A 78 -1.41 -11.75 -0.31
N ALA A 79 -2.31 -12.43 0.39
CA ALA A 79 -2.93 -11.93 1.60
C ALA A 79 -2.50 -12.83 2.76
N VAL A 80 -2.11 -12.23 3.89
CA VAL A 80 -1.77 -12.96 5.12
C VAL A 80 -2.73 -12.49 6.21
N GLY A 81 -3.50 -13.42 6.75
CA GLY A 81 -4.27 -13.19 7.96
C GLY A 81 -3.40 -13.45 9.19
N LYS A 82 -3.50 -12.59 10.20
CA LYS A 82 -2.91 -12.82 11.52
C LYS A 82 -4.04 -13.01 12.53
N VAL A 83 -3.98 -14.11 13.28
CA VAL A 83 -4.90 -14.38 14.39
C VAL A 83 -4.10 -14.29 15.68
N PHE A 84 -4.54 -13.42 16.59
CA PHE A 84 -3.93 -13.28 17.91
C PHE A 84 -4.77 -14.06 18.92
N ILE A 85 -4.12 -14.90 19.71
CA ILE A 85 -4.77 -15.71 20.73
C ILE A 85 -4.13 -15.40 22.07
N LEU A 86 -4.93 -14.91 23.02
CA LEU A 86 -4.49 -14.61 24.37
C LEU A 86 -4.77 -15.80 25.28
N PHE A 87 -3.80 -16.15 26.11
CA PHE A 87 -3.92 -17.19 27.13
C PHE A 87 -3.65 -16.61 28.52
N PRO A 88 -4.32 -17.09 29.58
CA PRO A 88 -4.08 -16.62 30.95
C PRO A 88 -2.64 -16.87 31.44
N ASN A 89 -2.05 -17.98 30.99
CA ASN A 89 -0.68 -18.37 31.29
C ASN A 89 -0.07 -19.10 30.08
N ARG A 90 1.26 -19.07 29.98
CA ARG A 90 2.02 -19.82 28.97
C ARG A 90 1.87 -21.32 29.26
N TRP A 91 1.30 -22.06 28.32
CA TRP A 91 1.19 -23.54 28.39
C TRP A 91 2.16 -24.25 27.44
N TRP A 92 2.76 -23.51 26.50
CA TRP A 92 3.75 -24.03 25.57
C TRP A 92 5.20 -23.91 26.10
N PRO A 93 6.13 -24.78 25.68
CA PRO A 93 7.54 -24.70 26.06
C PRO A 93 8.24 -23.42 25.61
N GLU A 94 9.38 -23.09 26.22
CA GLU A 94 10.02 -21.77 26.04
C GLU A 94 10.80 -21.69 24.73
N ASP A 95 11.13 -22.85 24.18
CA ASP A 95 11.95 -23.11 23.00
C ASP A 95 11.13 -23.35 21.72
N ILE A 96 9.81 -23.11 21.73
CA ILE A 96 9.00 -23.23 20.51
C ILE A 96 8.85 -21.89 19.78
N ASN A 97 9.02 -21.94 18.45
CA ASN A 97 8.89 -20.76 17.57
C ASN A 97 7.62 -20.78 16.72
N ALA A 98 6.83 -21.85 16.77
CA ALA A 98 5.61 -21.99 15.99
C ALA A 98 4.61 -22.92 16.68
N LEU A 99 3.32 -22.59 16.56
CA LEU A 99 2.19 -23.46 16.88
C LEU A 99 1.46 -23.78 15.57
N TYR A 100 1.31 -25.05 15.27
CA TYR A 100 0.63 -25.52 14.06
C TYR A 100 -0.77 -26.05 14.43
N PRO A 101 -1.83 -25.66 13.71
CA PRO A 101 -3.13 -26.30 13.86
C PRO A 101 -3.03 -27.78 13.47
N LEU A 102 -3.65 -28.69 14.23
CA LEU A 102 -3.55 -30.14 13.97
C LEU A 102 -4.06 -30.54 12.56
N PHE A 103 -4.97 -29.75 12.00
CA PHE A 103 -5.54 -29.96 10.66
C PHE A 103 -4.66 -29.44 9.51
N SER A 104 -3.48 -28.87 9.78
CA SER A 104 -2.56 -28.40 8.74
C SER A 104 -1.62 -29.48 8.18
N GLN A 105 -1.83 -30.76 8.53
CA GLN A 105 -0.97 -31.90 8.14
C GLN A 105 -1.61 -32.88 7.13
N THR A 106 -2.71 -32.50 6.47
CA THR A 106 -3.30 -33.28 5.36
C THR A 106 -2.82 -32.80 4.01
#